data_AF-A0A850CK87-F1
#
_entry.id   AF-A0A850CK87-F1
#
_cell.length_a   1.000
_cell.length_b   1.000
_cell.length_c   1.000
_cell.angle_alpha   90.00
_cell.angle_beta   90.00
_cell.angle_gamma   90.00
#
_symmetry.space_group_name_H-M   'P 1'
#
loop_
_entity.id
_entity.type
_entity.pdbx_description
1 polymer ?
#
loop_
_entity_poly.entity_id
_entity_poly.type
_entity_poly.pdbx_seq_one_letter_code
_entity_poly.pdbx_strand_id
1 'polypeptide(L)'
;MNSSPRDLDDPATDPFDVAADAAAVIAERTGAERHDVALVLGSGWGQTADLIGETLATVDNADVPGFHQAAVVGHTGSMRSVAIG
;
A
#
# COMPACT_ATOMS: atom_id res chain seq x y z
N MET A 1 22.40 -0.79 -1.70
CA MET A 1 22.31 -1.12 -3.13
C MET A 1 20.96 -0.64 -3.62
N ASN A 2 20.91 0.25 -4.61
CA ASN A 2 19.64 0.74 -5.16
C ASN A 2 19.25 -0.22 -6.29
N SER A 3 18.49 -1.26 -5.97
CA SER A 3 17.84 -2.08 -7.00
C SER A 3 16.73 -1.23 -7.60
N SER A 4 16.77 -1.00 -8.91
CA SER A 4 15.62 -0.41 -9.60
C SER A 4 14.38 -1.26 -9.30
N PRO A 5 13.22 -0.65 -9.00
CA PRO A 5 12.01 -1.40 -8.73
C PRO A 5 11.70 -2.29 -9.94
N ARG A 6 11.34 -3.56 -9.67
CA ARG A 6 10.90 -4.49 -10.73
C ARG A 6 9.66 -3.91 -11.41
N ASP A 7 9.65 -3.96 -12.73
CA ASP A 7 8.53 -3.45 -13.52
C ASP A 7 7.42 -4.51 -13.58
N LEU A 8 6.23 -4.17 -13.09
CA LEU A 8 5.07 -5.06 -13.05
C LEU A 8 4.46 -5.28 -14.46
N ASP A 9 4.70 -4.36 -15.39
CA ASP A 9 4.20 -4.46 -16.77
C ASP A 9 5.10 -5.33 -17.67
N ASP A 10 6.32 -5.65 -17.23
CA ASP A 10 7.22 -6.57 -17.94
C ASP A 10 6.72 -8.02 -17.75
N PRO A 11 6.31 -8.73 -18.83
CA PRO A 11 5.84 -10.11 -18.73
C PRO A 11 6.91 -11.11 -18.25
N ALA A 12 8.19 -10.72 -18.22
CA ALA A 12 9.27 -11.52 -17.64
C ALA A 12 9.41 -11.36 -16.11
N THR A 13 8.78 -10.35 -15.51
CA THR A 13 8.78 -10.14 -14.06
C THR A 13 7.78 -11.09 -13.40
N ASP A 14 8.20 -11.76 -12.33
CA ASP A 14 7.25 -12.47 -11.46
C ASP A 14 6.45 -11.44 -10.64
N PRO A 15 5.12 -11.36 -10.78
CA PRO A 15 4.30 -10.42 -10.01
C PRO A 15 4.38 -10.66 -8.50
N PHE A 16 4.69 -11.88 -8.04
CA PHE A 16 4.86 -12.17 -6.62
C PHE A 16 6.14 -11.58 -6.05
N ASP A 17 7.19 -11.44 -6.87
CA ASP A 17 8.40 -10.73 -6.46
C ASP A 17 8.08 -9.24 -6.22
N VAL A 18 7.31 -8.60 -7.11
CA VAL A 18 6.87 -7.20 -6.91
C VAL A 18 6.02 -7.06 -5.66
N ALA A 19 5.11 -8.01 -5.41
CA ALA A 19 4.30 -8.04 -4.19
C ALA A 19 5.15 -8.20 -2.91
N ALA A 20 6.24 -8.98 -2.96
CA ALA A 20 7.16 -9.13 -1.83
C ALA A 20 7.92 -7.82 -1.53
N ASP A 21 8.35 -7.11 -2.57
CA ASP A 21 8.99 -5.79 -2.40
C ASP A 21 8.00 -4.76 -1.85
N ALA A 22 6.76 -4.76 -2.35
CA ALA A 22 5.69 -3.93 -1.82
C ALA A 22 5.44 -4.19 -0.33
N ALA A 23 5.35 -5.47 0.06
CA ALA A 23 5.17 -5.88 1.44
C ALA A 23 6.34 -5.42 2.34
N ALA A 24 7.58 -5.52 1.87
CA ALA A 24 8.75 -5.05 2.61
C ALA A 24 8.69 -3.53 2.87
N VAL A 25 8.31 -2.74 1.86
CA VAL A 25 8.15 -1.29 2.02
C VAL A 25 6.99 -0.96 2.95
N ILE A 26 5.85 -1.64 2.85
CA ILE A 26 4.72 -1.44 3.76
C ILE A 26 5.15 -1.75 5.20
N ALA A 27 5.86 -2.85 5.43
CA ALA A 27 6.35 -3.21 6.76
C ALA A 27 7.30 -2.16 7.33
N GLU A 28 8.26 -1.68 6.53
CA GLU A 28 9.18 -0.61 6.92
C GLU A 28 8.44 0.70 7.26
N ARG A 29 7.53 1.13 6.38
CA ARG A 29 6.80 2.40 6.53
C ARG A 29 5.80 2.39 7.68
N THR A 30 5.26 1.23 8.03
CA THR A 30 4.24 1.10 9.08
C THR A 30 4.83 0.67 10.41
N GLY A 31 6.04 0.11 10.44
CA GLY A 31 6.63 -0.53 11.62
C GLY A 31 5.97 -1.86 12.00
N ALA A 32 5.02 -2.35 11.22
CA ALA A 32 4.35 -3.64 11.43
C ALA A 32 4.96 -4.68 10.46
N GLU A 33 5.57 -5.74 10.99
CA GLU A 33 6.16 -6.81 10.18
C GLU A 33 5.12 -7.51 9.29
N ARG A 34 3.88 -7.58 9.76
CA ARG A 34 2.77 -8.25 9.09
C ARG A 34 1.44 -7.59 9.44
N HIS A 35 0.55 -7.53 8.45
CA HIS A 35 -0.87 -7.25 8.64
C HIS A 35 -1.67 -8.54 8.47
N ASP A 36 -2.69 -8.73 9.30
CA ASP A 36 -3.53 -9.93 9.26
C ASP A 36 -4.67 -9.84 8.23
N VAL A 37 -5.13 -8.61 7.97
CA VAL A 37 -6.28 -8.33 7.10
C VAL A 37 -5.96 -7.11 6.23
N ALA A 38 -6.38 -7.16 4.97
CA ALA A 38 -6.37 -6.02 4.06
C ALA A 38 -7.80 -5.68 3.61
N LEU A 39 -8.11 -4.39 3.48
CA LEU A 39 -9.40 -3.89 3.04
C LEU A 39 -9.20 -2.97 1.84
N VAL A 40 -9.91 -3.23 0.75
CA VAL A 40 -9.93 -2.36 -0.44
C VAL A 40 -11.26 -1.63 -0.49
N LEU A 41 -11.24 -0.31 -0.29
CA LEU A 41 -12.45 0.50 -0.19
C LEU A 41 -12.82 1.09 -1.54
N GLY A 42 -13.97 0.64 -2.07
CA GLY A 42 -14.55 1.21 -3.29
C GLY A 42 -15.15 2.60 -3.07
N SER A 43 -15.64 3.21 -4.15
CA SER A 43 -16.32 4.51 -4.12
C SER A 43 -17.46 4.53 -3.10
N GLY A 44 -17.52 5.58 -2.27
CA GLY A 44 -18.52 5.75 -1.21
C GLY A 44 -18.11 5.26 0.18
N TRP A 45 -17.02 4.49 0.30
CA TRP A 45 -16.59 3.90 1.58
C TRP A 45 -15.43 4.65 2.26
N GLY A 46 -14.88 5.69 1.64
CA GLY A 46 -13.71 6.41 2.15
C GLY A 46 -13.90 6.96 3.57
N GLN A 47 -15.09 7.47 3.89
CA GLN A 47 -15.43 7.99 5.21
C GLN A 47 -15.67 6.88 6.25
N THR A 48 -15.95 5.64 5.80
CA THR A 48 -16.11 4.48 6.69
C THR A 48 -14.79 4.01 7.27
N ALA A 49 -13.68 4.28 6.58
CA ALA A 49 -12.36 3.87 7.00
C ALA A 49 -11.93 4.46 8.35
N ASP A 50 -12.40 5.67 8.67
CA ASP A 50 -12.13 6.34 9.94
C ASP A 50 -12.83 5.66 11.14
N LEU A 51 -13.78 4.76 10.85
CA LEU A 51 -14.53 4.01 11.86
C LEU A 51 -13.96 2.61 12.11
N ILE A 52 -12.93 2.18 11.37
CA ILE A 52 -12.35 0.84 11.49
C ILE A 52 -11.52 0.71 12.78
N GLY A 53 -10.80 1.76 13.16
CA GLY A 53 -9.90 1.75 14.32
C GLY A 53 -8.90 2.90 14.30
N GLU A 54 -7.93 2.86 15.21
CA GLU A 54 -6.87 3.87 15.27
C GLU A 54 -5.89 3.67 14.11
N THR A 55 -5.66 4.74 13.33
CA THR A 55 -4.62 4.72 12.29
C THR A 55 -3.25 4.93 12.92
N LEU A 56 -2.39 3.92 12.83
CA LEU A 56 -1.03 3.95 13.37
C LEU A 56 -0.02 4.51 12.36
N ALA A 57 -0.25 4.30 11.07
CA ALA A 57 0.59 4.80 9.99
C ALA A 57 -0.21 5.00 8.70
N THR A 58 0.22 5.97 7.90
CA THR A 58 -0.30 6.22 6.55
C THR A 58 0.86 6.13 5.56
N VAL A 59 0.66 5.40 4.47
CA VAL A 59 1.65 5.20 3.40
C VAL A 59 1.07 5.72 2.10
N ASP A 60 1.82 6.56 1.39
CA ASP A 60 1.44 6.99 0.03
C ASP A 60 1.63 5.80 -0.92
N ASN A 61 0.64 5.52 -1.76
CA ASN A 61 0.74 4.45 -2.74
C ASN A 61 1.91 4.67 -3.71
N ALA A 62 2.29 5.92 -3.99
CA ALA A 62 3.42 6.24 -4.86
C ALA A 62 4.78 5.79 -4.29
N ASP A 63 4.87 5.55 -2.99
CA ASP A 63 6.09 5.07 -2.34
C ASP A 63 6.20 3.54 -2.36
N VAL A 64 5.18 2.80 -2.82
CA VAL A 64 5.12 1.34 -2.75
C VAL A 64 5.32 0.71 -4.13
N PRO A 65 6.30 -0.19 -4.30
CA PRO A 65 6.51 -0.91 -5.56
C PRO A 65 5.23 -1.56 -6.11
N GLY A 66 5.01 -1.46 -7.42
CA GLY A 66 3.83 -2.01 -8.09
C GLY A 66 2.54 -1.20 -7.91
N PHE A 67 2.55 -0.12 -7.11
CA PHE A 67 1.44 0.82 -7.04
C PHE A 67 1.71 2.05 -7.88
N HIS A 68 0.67 2.54 -8.55
CA HIS A 68 0.75 3.75 -9.35
C HIS A 68 0.47 5.00 -8.51
N GLN A 69 1.18 6.07 -8.82
CA GLN A 69 0.81 7.41 -8.37
C GLN A 69 -0.59 7.74 -8.92
N ALA A 70 -1.44 8.33 -8.07
CA ALA A 70 -2.78 8.67 -8.49
C ALA A 70 -2.77 9.70 -9.63
N ALA A 71 -3.60 9.46 -10.65
CA ALA A 71 -3.63 10.24 -11.88
C ALA A 71 -4.22 11.66 -11.73
N VAL A 72 -4.84 11.98 -10.58
CA VAL A 72 -5.57 13.23 -10.36
C VAL A 72 -5.06 13.96 -9.12
N VAL A 73 -4.67 15.23 -9.30
CA VAL A 73 -4.29 16.13 -8.21
C VAL A 73 -5.47 16.29 -7.24
N GLY A 74 -5.27 15.92 -5.98
CA GLY A 74 -6.29 15.99 -4.91
C GLY A 74 -6.96 14.65 -4.54
N HIS A 75 -6.64 13.57 -5.25
CA HIS A 75 -7.00 12.20 -4.85
C HIS A 75 -5.72 11.37 -4.74
N THR A 76 -5.04 11.43 -3.61
CA THR A 76 -3.92 10.54 -3.34
C THR A 76 -4.46 9.20 -2.83
N GLY A 77 -4.23 8.13 -3.59
CA GLY A 77 -4.41 6.78 -3.06
C GLY A 77 -3.44 6.61 -1.90
N SER A 78 -3.96 6.30 -0.72
CA SER A 78 -3.15 6.01 0.46
C SER A 78 -3.58 4.72 1.11
N MET A 79 -2.61 4.01 1.67
CA MET A 79 -2.82 2.87 2.53
C MET A 79 -2.71 3.31 3.98
N ARG A 80 -3.56 2.73 4.83
CA ARG A 80 -3.54 2.96 6.28
C ARG A 80 -3.28 1.65 7.01
N SER A 81 -2.32 1.68 7.92
CA SER A 81 -2.13 0.65 8.93
C SER A 81 -3.03 1.01 10.11
N VAL A 82 -3.99 0.15 10.41
CA VAL A 82 -5.05 0.41 11.40
C VAL A 82 -5.00 -0.66 12.48
N ALA A 83 -4.95 -0.24 13.74
CA ALA A 83 -5.11 -1.14 14.88
C ALA A 83 -6.58 -1.56 14.99
N ILE A 84 -6.81 -2.87 15.03
CA ILE A 84 -8.14 -3.47 15.22
C ILE A 84 -8.06 -4.31 16.49
N GLY A 85 -8.76 -3.90 17.55
CA GLY A 85 -8.77 -4.57 18.86
C GLY A 85 -8.70 -3.58 20.01
#